data_AF-A0A1I2RKU2-F1
#
_entry.id   AF-A0A1I2RKU2-F1
#
_cell.length_a   1.000
_cell.length_b   1.000
_cell.length_c   1.000
_cell.angle_alpha   90.00
_cell.angle_beta   90.00
_cell.angle_gamma   90.00
#
_symmetry.space_group_name_H-M   'P 1'
#
loop_
_entity.id
_entity.type
_entity.pdbx_description
1 polymer ?
#
loop_
_entity_poly.entity_id
_entity_poly.type
_entity_poly.pdbx_seq_one_letter_code
_entity_poly.pdbx_strand_id
1 'polypeptide(L)'
;MENINQTSENPKIKFYNRISVKVIAVNLVLLVVFNVVMFMMMQTLDGSISESKNMTKLLTDVQEEENSVEVDVYYINGLIAVYPFRSEEDKEDLKAEINRNIEETNSNIASLVKSLEKIKSLLNQ
;
A
#
# COMPACT_ATOMS: atom_id res chain seq x y z
N MET A 1 -56.17 -36.41 54.60
CA MET A 1 -54.75 -36.62 54.23
C MET A 1 -54.78 -37.48 52.99
N GLU A 2 -54.28 -37.12 51.81
CA GLU A 2 -53.41 -36.05 51.36
C GLU A 2 -53.62 -35.97 49.84
N ASN A 3 -53.64 -34.76 49.28
CA ASN A 3 -54.07 -34.52 47.91
C ASN A 3 -52.93 -34.86 46.93
N ILE A 4 -53.14 -35.86 46.06
CA ILE A 4 -52.17 -36.32 45.06
C ILE A 4 -52.15 -35.32 43.92
N ASN A 5 -51.37 -34.25 44.06
CA ASN A 5 -51.04 -33.35 42.97
C ASN A 5 -49.73 -33.86 42.32
N GLN A 6 -49.86 -34.93 41.52
CA GLN A 6 -48.80 -35.31 40.57
C GLN A 6 -48.80 -34.29 39.43
N THR A 7 -47.97 -33.27 39.54
CA THR A 7 -47.56 -32.48 38.39
C THR A 7 -46.75 -33.38 37.48
N SER A 8 -47.40 -33.90 36.44
CA SER A 8 -46.77 -34.54 35.30
C SER A 8 -45.78 -33.55 34.66
N GLU A 9 -44.53 -33.56 35.11
CA GLU A 9 -43.44 -32.88 34.41
C GLU A 9 -43.21 -33.58 33.08
N ASN A 10 -43.77 -33.00 32.02
CA ASN A 10 -43.77 -33.55 30.69
C ASN A 10 -42.32 -33.66 30.15
N PRO A 11 -41.76 -34.88 29.99
CA PRO A 11 -40.33 -35.07 29.69
C PRO A 11 -39.91 -34.46 28.35
N LYS A 12 -40.87 -34.25 27.44
CA LYS A 12 -40.67 -33.54 26.16
C LYS A 12 -40.19 -32.09 26.34
N ILE A 13 -40.63 -31.39 27.38
CA ILE A 13 -40.28 -29.99 27.64
C ILE A 13 -38.82 -29.86 28.11
N LYS A 14 -38.36 -30.78 28.98
CA LYS A 14 -36.96 -30.82 29.44
C LYS A 14 -35.98 -31.15 28.30
N PHE A 15 -36.39 -32.00 27.36
CA PHE A 15 -35.56 -32.35 26.20
C PHE A 15 -35.44 -31.18 25.20
N TYR A 16 -36.55 -30.50 24.93
CA TYR A 16 -36.58 -29.33 24.05
C TYR A 16 -35.75 -28.16 24.61
N ASN A 17 -35.90 -27.84 25.91
CA ASN A 17 -35.07 -26.81 26.54
C ASN A 17 -33.58 -27.16 26.52
N ARG A 18 -33.21 -28.45 26.68
CA ARG A 18 -31.81 -28.88 26.64
C ARG A 18 -31.23 -28.79 25.22
N ILE A 19 -32.03 -29.00 24.17
CA ILE A 19 -31.63 -28.79 22.77
C ILE A 19 -31.52 -27.30 22.46
N SER A 20 -32.52 -26.50 22.81
CA SER A 20 -32.53 -25.05 22.55
C SER A 20 -31.35 -24.34 23.22
N VAL A 21 -31.01 -24.69 24.46
CA VAL A 21 -29.84 -24.13 25.16
C VAL A 21 -28.53 -24.52 24.46
N LYS A 22 -28.41 -25.76 23.95
CA LYS A 22 -27.23 -26.19 23.18
C LYS A 22 -27.11 -25.41 21.86
N VAL A 23 -28.22 -25.19 21.16
CA VAL A 23 -28.23 -24.41 19.90
C VAL A 23 -27.81 -22.96 20.17
N ILE A 24 -28.34 -22.34 21.24
CA ILE A 24 -27.96 -20.97 21.64
C ILE A 24 -26.48 -20.91 22.01
N ALA A 25 -25.96 -21.88 22.75
CA ALA A 25 -24.55 -21.94 23.12
C ALA A 25 -23.63 -22.11 21.91
N VAL A 26 -23.99 -22.97 20.95
CA VAL A 26 -23.24 -23.17 19.71
C VAL A 26 -23.26 -21.89 18.87
N ASN A 27 -24.40 -21.21 18.77
CA ASN A 27 -24.50 -19.94 18.04
C ASN A 27 -23.65 -18.84 18.69
N LEU A 28 -23.59 -18.78 20.02
CA LEU A 28 -22.71 -17.86 20.74
C LEU A 28 -21.23 -18.14 20.45
N VAL A 29 -20.82 -19.41 20.47
CA VAL A 29 -19.45 -19.81 20.13
C VAL A 29 -19.11 -19.46 18.68
N LEU A 30 -20.01 -19.75 17.73
CA LEU A 30 -19.84 -19.39 16.32
C LEU A 30 -19.74 -17.87 16.12
N LEU A 31 -20.50 -17.08 16.88
CA LEU A 31 -20.44 -15.62 16.82
C LEU A 31 -19.10 -15.09 17.31
N VAL A 32 -18.52 -15.67 18.37
CA VAL A 32 -17.19 -15.31 18.85
C VAL A 32 -16.13 -15.65 17.80
N VAL A 33 -16.18 -16.87 17.23
CA VAL A 33 -15.24 -17.30 16.17
C VAL A 33 -15.36 -16.40 14.94
N PHE A 34 -16.57 -16.06 14.52
CA PHE A 34 -16.82 -15.14 13.41
C PHE A 34 -16.17 -13.77 13.64
N ASN A 35 -16.31 -13.19 14.83
CA ASN A 35 -15.69 -11.90 15.16
C ASN A 35 -14.17 -11.98 15.15
N VAL A 36 -13.57 -13.06 15.67
CA VAL A 36 -12.11 -13.26 15.65
C VAL A 36 -11.59 -13.35 14.21
N VAL A 37 -12.26 -14.12 13.36
CA VAL A 37 -11.88 -14.26 11.95
C VAL A 37 -12.04 -12.94 11.20
N MET A 38 -13.13 -12.20 11.41
CA MET A 38 -13.36 -10.89 10.81
C MET A 38 -12.30 -9.87 11.26
N PHE A 39 -11.91 -9.90 12.53
CA PHE A 39 -10.85 -9.03 13.06
C PHE A 39 -9.49 -9.34 12.44
N MET A 40 -9.15 -10.62 12.28
CA MET A 40 -7.94 -11.03 11.55
C MET A 40 -8.01 -10.58 10.08
N MET A 41 -9.14 -10.77 9.39
CA MET A 41 -9.31 -10.31 8.01
C MET A 41 -9.15 -8.78 7.87
N MET A 42 -9.69 -8.00 8.82
CA MET A 42 -9.50 -6.55 8.85
C MET A 42 -8.02 -6.18 8.97
N GLN A 43 -7.26 -6.84 9.86
CA GLN A 43 -5.82 -6.60 9.98
C GLN A 43 -5.06 -6.93 8.69
N THR A 44 -5.40 -8.01 8.00
CA THR A 44 -4.76 -8.39 6.74
C THR A 44 -5.10 -7.41 5.61
N LEU A 45 -6.34 -6.91 5.57
CA LEU A 45 -6.80 -5.92 4.60
C LEU A 45 -6.16 -4.54 4.85
N ASP A 46 -6.07 -4.10 6.10
CA ASP A 46 -5.43 -2.83 6.46
C ASP A 46 -3.93 -2.83 6.10
N GLY A 47 -3.23 -3.96 6.35
CA GLY A 47 -1.85 -4.16 5.92
C GLY A 47 -1.71 -4.08 4.39
N SER A 48 -2.52 -4.86 3.67
CA SER A 48 -2.48 -4.92 2.20
C SER A 48 -2.82 -3.58 1.53
N ILE A 49 -3.78 -2.83 2.07
CA ILE A 49 -4.18 -1.51 1.56
C ILE A 49 -3.11 -0.45 1.85
N SER A 50 -2.51 -0.48 3.04
CA SER A 50 -1.41 0.43 3.40
C SER A 50 -0.19 0.21 2.50
N GLU A 51 0.16 -1.05 2.26
CA GLU A 51 1.28 -1.43 1.41
C GLU A 51 1.04 -1.07 -0.06
N SER A 52 -0.18 -1.32 -0.56
CA SER A 52 -0.61 -0.92 -1.91
C SER A 52 -0.60 0.60 -2.11
N LYS A 53 -1.04 1.38 -1.12
CA LYS A 53 -0.96 2.86 -1.18
C LYS A 53 0.48 3.35 -1.18
N ASN A 54 1.34 2.77 -0.35
CA ASN A 54 2.76 3.12 -0.32
C ASN A 54 3.46 2.79 -1.63
N MET A 55 3.17 1.63 -2.22
CA MET A 55 3.68 1.22 -3.53
C MET A 55 3.19 2.15 -4.65
N THR A 56 1.89 2.47 -4.65
CA THR A 56 1.29 3.37 -5.65
C THR A 56 1.93 4.75 -5.58
N LYS A 57 2.09 5.30 -4.37
CA LYS A 57 2.78 6.58 -4.18
C LYS A 57 4.22 6.52 -4.67
N LEU A 58 4.98 5.48 -4.31
CA LEU A 58 6.36 5.28 -4.77
C LEU A 58 6.46 5.22 -6.30
N LEU A 59 5.52 4.55 -6.97
CA LEU A 59 5.48 4.48 -8.43
C LEU A 59 5.18 5.86 -9.05
N THR A 60 4.27 6.64 -8.46
CA THR A 60 4.00 8.01 -8.89
C THR A 60 5.22 8.90 -8.71
N ASP A 61 5.86 8.85 -7.53
CA ASP A 61 7.07 9.63 -7.24
C ASP A 61 8.20 9.29 -8.25
N VAL A 62 8.39 8.01 -8.57
CA VAL A 62 9.37 7.55 -9.59
C VAL A 62 9.03 8.07 -10.98
N GLN A 63 7.76 8.06 -11.36
CA GLN A 63 7.32 8.52 -12.68
C GLN A 63 7.48 10.05 -12.84
N GLU A 64 7.25 10.81 -11.76
CA GLU A 64 7.53 12.24 -11.73
C GLU A 64 9.04 12.53 -11.85
N GLU A 65 9.88 11.80 -11.11
CA GLU A 65 11.34 11.89 -11.20
C GLU A 65 11.86 11.53 -12.61
N GLU A 66 11.31 10.48 -13.24
CA GLU A 66 11.66 10.06 -14.61
C GLU A 66 11.34 11.16 -15.63
N ASN A 67 10.13 11.72 -15.57
CA ASN A 67 9.73 12.83 -16.45
C ASN A 67 10.64 14.06 -16.27
N SER A 68 11.04 14.36 -15.02
CA SER A 68 11.97 15.47 -14.76
C SER A 68 13.33 15.23 -15.41
N VAL A 69 13.90 14.04 -15.26
CA VAL A 69 15.17 13.66 -15.88
C VAL A 69 15.07 13.71 -17.40
N GLU A 70 13.96 13.23 -17.98
CA GLU A 70 13.74 13.28 -19.43
C GLU A 70 13.75 14.72 -19.96
N VAL A 71 13.02 15.62 -19.30
CA VAL A 71 12.99 17.05 -19.66
C VAL A 71 14.38 17.69 -19.57
N ASP A 72 15.13 17.41 -18.50
CA ASP A 72 16.48 17.96 -18.33
C ASP A 72 17.43 17.49 -19.44
N VAL A 73 17.36 16.20 -19.81
CA VAL A 73 18.18 15.63 -20.90
C VAL A 73 17.84 16.27 -22.24
N TYR A 74 16.56 16.49 -22.54
CA TYR A 74 16.18 17.22 -23.77
C TYR A 74 16.69 18.65 -23.77
N TYR A 75 16.61 19.33 -22.64
CA TYR A 75 17.10 20.69 -22.50
C TYR A 75 18.62 20.77 -22.72
N ILE A 76 19.40 19.90 -22.06
CA ILE A 76 20.86 19.78 -22.24
C ILE A 76 21.19 19.49 -23.71
N ASN A 77 20.50 18.55 -24.34
CA ASN A 77 20.72 18.24 -25.76
C ASN A 77 20.42 19.45 -26.66
N GLY A 78 19.39 20.23 -26.34
CA GLY A 78 19.10 21.50 -27.00
C GLY A 78 20.24 22.51 -26.87
N LEU A 79 20.80 22.68 -25.67
CA LEU A 79 21.95 23.55 -25.41
C LEU A 79 23.20 23.10 -26.19
N ILE A 80 23.48 21.80 -26.20
CA ILE A 80 24.60 21.22 -26.96
C ILE A 80 24.41 21.45 -28.46
N ALA A 81 23.19 21.29 -28.99
CA ALA A 81 22.90 21.48 -30.40
C ALA A 81 23.08 22.94 -30.85
N VAL A 82 22.78 23.92 -29.99
CA VAL A 82 22.96 25.35 -30.32
C VAL A 82 24.38 25.85 -30.08
N TYR A 83 25.22 25.12 -29.34
CA TYR A 83 26.58 25.49 -28.99
C TYR A 83 27.47 25.91 -30.19
N PRO A 84 27.48 25.20 -31.33
CA PRO A 84 28.30 25.59 -32.49
C PRO A 84 27.90 26.92 -33.12
N PHE A 85 26.66 27.38 -32.88
CA PHE A 85 26.08 28.58 -33.48
C PHE A 85 26.19 29.82 -32.57
N ARG A 86 26.70 29.67 -31.34
CA ARG A 86 26.94 30.78 -30.41
C ARG A 86 28.23 31.53 -30.75
N SER A 87 28.28 32.81 -30.35
CA SER A 87 29.51 33.59 -30.40
C SER A 87 30.54 33.02 -29.42
N GLU A 88 31.84 33.26 -29.63
CA GLU A 88 32.89 32.76 -28.73
C GLU A 88 32.76 33.31 -27.30
N GLU A 89 32.27 34.54 -27.13
CA GLU A 89 32.00 35.12 -25.81
C GLU A 89 30.86 34.37 -25.09
N ASP A 90 29.81 33.97 -25.82
CA ASP A 90 28.65 33.26 -25.25
C ASP A 90 28.91 31.75 -25.03
N LYS A 91 29.95 31.19 -25.65
CA LYS A 91 30.24 29.75 -25.58
C LYS A 91 30.69 29.31 -24.20
N GLU A 92 31.51 30.10 -23.51
CA GLU A 92 31.95 29.75 -22.16
C GLU A 92 30.78 29.77 -21.17
N ASP A 93 29.89 30.76 -21.28
CA ASP A 93 28.67 30.82 -20.47
C ASP A 93 27.73 29.65 -20.76
N LEU A 94 27.50 29.32 -22.05
CA LEU A 94 26.68 28.18 -22.44
C LEU A 94 27.29 26.85 -21.99
N LYS A 95 28.62 26.72 -22.03
CA LYS A 95 29.34 25.53 -21.55
C LYS A 95 29.19 25.37 -20.04
N ALA A 96 29.31 26.46 -19.29
CA ALA A 96 29.07 26.46 -17.85
C ALA A 96 27.62 26.05 -17.54
N GLU A 97 26.65 26.56 -18.31
CA GLU A 97 25.25 26.19 -18.19
C GLU A 97 25.01 24.70 -18.50
N ILE A 98 25.57 24.17 -19.59
CA ILE A 98 25.49 22.74 -19.93
C ILE A 98 26.05 21.90 -18.77
N ASN A 99 27.23 22.24 -18.25
CA ASN A 99 27.86 21.48 -17.17
C ASN A 99 27.02 21.51 -15.88
N ARG A 100 26.47 22.69 -15.52
CA ARG A 100 25.60 22.84 -14.35
C ARG A 100 24.34 21.96 -14.48
N ASN A 101 23.70 22.00 -15.64
CA ASN A 101 22.51 21.17 -15.88
C ASN A 101 22.86 19.67 -15.86
N ILE A 102 23.99 19.25 -16.44
CA ILE A 102 24.45 17.86 -16.35
C ILE A 102 24.65 17.42 -14.90
N GLU A 103 25.26 18.25 -14.06
CA GLU A 103 25.48 17.94 -12.64
C GLU A 103 24.16 17.81 -11.88
N GLU A 104 23.22 18.73 -12.12
CA GLU A 104 21.87 18.71 -11.55
C GLU A 104 21.08 17.46 -12.00
N THR A 105 21.08 17.14 -13.29
CA THR A 105 20.45 15.93 -13.83
C THR A 105 21.06 14.66 -13.26
N ASN A 106 22.39 14.61 -13.06
CA ASN A 106 23.04 13.45 -12.43
C ASN A 106 22.58 13.26 -10.97
N SER A 107 22.36 14.35 -10.23
CA SER A 107 21.77 14.29 -8.89
C SER A 107 20.34 13.74 -8.93
N ASN A 108 19.53 14.19 -9.90
CA ASN A 108 18.15 13.71 -10.09
C ASN A 108 18.12 12.21 -10.45
N ILE A 109 19.01 11.76 -11.34
CA ILE A 109 19.19 10.34 -11.70
C ILE A 109 19.59 9.52 -10.46
N ALA A 110 20.48 10.01 -9.62
CA ALA A 110 20.89 9.32 -8.40
C ALA A 110 19.71 9.16 -7.41
N SER A 111 18.84 10.16 -7.30
CA SER A 111 17.59 10.06 -6.52
C SER A 111 16.67 8.97 -7.08
N LEU A 112 16.44 8.99 -8.40
CA LEU A 112 15.61 8.01 -9.11
C LEU A 112 16.11 6.57 -8.90
N VAL A 113 17.42 6.35 -9.02
CA VAL A 113 18.03 5.03 -8.78
C VAL A 113 17.74 4.55 -7.35
N LYS A 114 17.86 5.43 -6.36
CA LYS A 114 17.57 5.11 -4.96
C LYS A 114 16.09 4.77 -4.74
N SER A 115 15.17 5.50 -5.39
CA SER A 115 13.73 5.24 -5.37
C SER A 115 13.42 3.86 -5.98
N LEU A 116 14.03 3.53 -7.13
CA LEU A 116 13.89 2.22 -7.78
C LEU A 116 14.46 1.07 -6.95
N GLU A 117 15.61 1.25 -6.29
CA GLU A 117 16.18 0.27 -5.36
C GLU A 117 15.24 0.00 -4.17
N LYS A 118 14.60 1.04 -3.63
CA LYS A 118 13.61 0.90 -2.56
C LYS A 118 12.41 0.07 -3.03
N ILE A 119 11.87 0.34 -4.22
CA ILE A 119 10.79 -0.48 -4.80
C ILE A 119 11.23 -1.93 -4.97
N LYS A 120 12.42 -2.15 -5.53
CA LYS A 120 12.98 -3.50 -5.68
C LYS A 120 13.11 -4.22 -4.33
N SER A 121 13.47 -3.53 -3.26
CA SER A 121 13.55 -4.13 -1.92
C SER A 121 12.19 -4.53 -1.35
N LEU A 122 11.12 -3.80 -1.68
CA LEU A 122 9.75 -4.11 -1.26
C LEU A 122 9.15 -5.27 -2.05
N LEU A 123 9.53 -5.44 -3.32
CA LEU A 123 9.05 -6.55 -4.18
C LEU A 123 9.72 -7.90 -3.88
N ASN A 124 10.85 -7.91 -3.18
CA ASN A 124 11.59 -9.14 -2.84
C ASN A 124 11.42 -9.58 -1.37
N GLN A 125 10.47 -8.97 -0.64
CA GLN A 125 10.03 -9.40 0.70
C GLN A 125 8.80 -10.30 0.58
#